data_AF-A0A2V5MG11-F1
#
_entry.id   AF-A0A2V5MG11-F1
#
_cell.length_a   1.000
_cell.length_b   1.000
_cell.length_c   1.000
_cell.angle_alpha   90.00
_cell.angle_beta   90.00
_cell.angle_gamma   90.00
#
_symmetry.space_group_name_H-M   'P 1'
#
loop_
_entity.id
_entity.type
_entity.pdbx_description
1 polymer ?
#
loop_
_entity_poly.entity_id
_entity_poly.type
_entity_poly.pdbx_seq_one_letter_code
_entity_poly.pdbx_strand_id
1 'polypeptide(L)'
;MAVFFGFEVLFLLAVITFKRGGKLDNAISGAALGIGAFAMVWAFYFFSFTTIGNRPTMILSYLFLVDFGLLGLALAKQYFARLITIIGIAVFVFLGLWTNHYLSTSNLYIALVAYFVFALLHSSLPIVTQRLAKTTPVWSAHLFPAATLLLVLLPIFKLATGSFLIWPLVLCVDVIALLAAAMTGTLAAVAIVLVLTFVALGASIFQIPVALTGLTSSLFLLGGFSIFFVATAMWLSRRVLQTATSGGRFFDKFSAPANFAVQIPALAATLPFLLLIMATVRLPLTDPSPVFGLALLLAVLLLGLTKISSLDLLATIALASTVLLEHAWHFAHFRSGSAWIPLLWYLGFAAIFIVFPFIFYRQFARKSMVWVSAA
;
A
#
# COMPACT_ATOMS: atom_id res chain seq x y z
N MET A 1 -22.71 5.50 25.21
CA MET A 1 -22.18 4.40 24.36
C MET A 1 -22.97 3.11 24.52
N ALA A 2 -22.96 2.43 25.67
CA ALA A 2 -23.64 1.14 25.84
C ALA A 2 -25.14 1.17 25.51
N VAL A 3 -25.85 2.24 25.87
CA VAL A 3 -27.28 2.42 25.55
C VAL A 3 -27.50 2.45 24.04
N PHE A 4 -26.79 3.32 23.31
CA PHE A 4 -26.93 3.45 21.86
C PHE A 4 -26.57 2.17 21.12
N PHE A 5 -25.47 1.52 21.51
CA PHE A 5 -25.09 0.22 20.94
C PHE A 5 -26.12 -0.88 21.28
N GLY A 6 -26.64 -0.90 22.50
CA GLY A 6 -27.68 -1.85 22.92
C GLY A 6 -28.93 -1.73 22.06
N PHE A 7 -29.38 -0.51 21.75
CA PHE A 7 -30.50 -0.30 20.83
C PHE A 7 -30.20 -0.77 19.42
N GLU A 8 -29.00 -0.51 18.90
CA GLU A 8 -28.59 -1.02 17.59
C GLU A 8 -28.64 -2.56 17.54
N VAL A 9 -28.06 -3.24 18.55
CA VAL A 9 -28.07 -4.70 18.65
C VAL A 9 -29.50 -5.25 18.71
N LEU A 10 -30.39 -4.62 19.48
CA LEU A 10 -31.80 -5.03 19.57
C LEU A 10 -32.49 -4.98 18.20
N PHE A 11 -32.28 -3.91 17.44
CA PHE A 11 -32.89 -3.77 16.11
C PHE A 11 -32.25 -4.68 15.07
N LEU A 12 -30.93 -4.92 15.15
CA LEU A 12 -30.25 -5.91 14.32
C LEU A 12 -30.77 -7.32 14.57
N LEU A 13 -30.94 -7.70 15.83
CA LEU A 13 -31.52 -8.98 16.22
C LEU A 13 -32.95 -9.13 15.68
N ALA A 14 -33.76 -8.08 15.77
CA ALA A 14 -35.09 -8.07 15.17
C ALA A 14 -35.03 -8.32 13.66
N VAL A 15 -34.15 -7.64 12.92
CA VAL A 15 -34.00 -7.88 11.47
C VAL A 15 -33.59 -9.32 11.17
N ILE A 16 -32.69 -9.92 11.96
CA ILE A 16 -32.24 -11.30 11.77
C ILE A 16 -33.37 -12.31 12.04
N THR A 17 -34.18 -12.10 13.08
CA THR A 17 -35.28 -13.00 13.42
C THR A 17 -36.40 -12.94 12.37
N PHE A 18 -36.78 -11.74 11.92
CA PHE A 18 -37.77 -11.57 10.85
C PHE A 18 -37.28 -12.11 9.48
N LYS A 19 -35.97 -12.03 9.20
CA LYS A 19 -35.37 -12.64 8.01
C LYS A 19 -35.53 -14.16 7.98
N ARG A 20 -35.39 -14.85 9.13
CA ARG A 20 -35.60 -16.31 9.23
C ARG A 20 -37.06 -16.71 8.99
N GLY A 21 -38.01 -15.80 9.24
CA GLY A 21 -39.43 -16.01 8.98
C GLY A 21 -39.89 -15.69 7.54
N GLY A 22 -38.97 -15.41 6.60
CA GLY A 22 -39.30 -15.16 5.19
C GLY A 22 -39.91 -13.79 4.88
N LYS A 23 -40.20 -12.95 5.88
CA LYS A 23 -40.74 -11.59 5.73
C LYS A 23 -39.69 -10.56 6.14
N LEU A 24 -38.86 -10.12 5.21
CA LEU A 24 -37.88 -9.07 5.46
C LEU A 24 -38.50 -7.70 5.14
N ASP A 25 -39.22 -7.15 6.12
CA ASP A 25 -39.90 -5.87 5.98
C ASP A 25 -38.89 -4.71 5.82
N ASN A 26 -39.17 -3.82 4.87
CA ASN A 26 -38.34 -2.67 4.58
C ASN A 26 -38.41 -1.64 5.72
N ALA A 27 -39.54 -1.57 6.45
CA ALA A 27 -39.70 -0.66 7.57
C ALA A 27 -38.74 -0.98 8.73
N ILE A 28 -38.66 -2.26 9.11
CA ILE A 28 -37.79 -2.72 10.22
C ILE A 28 -36.31 -2.55 9.85
N SER A 29 -35.96 -2.86 8.60
CA SER A 29 -34.60 -2.67 8.09
C SER A 29 -34.18 -1.19 8.05
N GLY A 30 -35.12 -0.31 7.67
CA GLY A 30 -34.91 1.14 7.69
C GLY A 30 -34.77 1.69 9.10
N ALA A 31 -35.58 1.21 10.05
CA ALA A 31 -35.46 1.60 11.46
C ALA A 31 -34.13 1.18 12.07
N ALA A 32 -33.68 -0.05 11.81
CA ALA A 32 -32.37 -0.54 12.26
C ALA A 32 -31.23 0.30 11.68
N LEU A 33 -31.33 0.69 10.40
CA LEU A 33 -30.36 1.57 9.76
C LEU A 33 -30.36 2.98 10.39
N GLY A 34 -31.53 3.54 10.68
CA GLY A 34 -31.65 4.85 11.33
C GLY A 34 -31.00 4.87 12.71
N ILE A 35 -31.20 3.81 13.50
CA ILE A 35 -30.60 3.68 14.83
C ILE A 35 -29.09 3.51 14.75
N GLY A 36 -28.59 2.67 13.84
CA GLY A 36 -27.15 2.53 13.64
C GLY A 36 -26.50 3.84 13.15
N ALA A 37 -27.16 4.57 12.23
CA ALA A 37 -26.68 5.86 11.76
C ALA A 37 -26.65 6.88 12.91
N PHE A 38 -27.65 6.88 13.78
CA PHE A 38 -27.69 7.72 14.97
C PHE A 38 -26.58 7.36 15.97
N ALA A 39 -26.33 6.07 16.19
CA ALA A 39 -25.23 5.58 17.03
C ALA A 39 -23.86 6.01 16.49
N MET A 40 -23.69 6.02 15.16
CA MET A 40 -22.48 6.50 14.47
C MET A 40 -22.30 8.01 14.66
N VAL A 41 -23.35 8.82 14.49
CA VAL A 41 -23.30 10.27 14.75
C VAL A 41 -22.94 10.55 16.21
N TRP A 42 -23.47 9.76 17.15
CA TRP A 42 -23.11 9.88 18.56
C TRP A 42 -21.65 9.54 18.86
N ALA A 43 -21.00 8.71 18.03
CA ALA A 43 -19.55 8.49 18.15
C ALA A 43 -18.79 9.82 17.99
N PHE A 44 -19.13 10.63 16.98
CA PHE A 44 -18.55 11.97 16.77
C PHE A 44 -18.82 12.93 17.93
N TYR A 45 -20.01 12.85 18.53
CA TYR A 45 -20.28 13.64 19.71
C TYR A 45 -19.42 13.18 20.91
N PHE A 46 -19.30 11.87 21.15
CA PHE A 46 -18.44 11.36 22.23
C PHE A 46 -16.96 11.72 22.06
N PHE A 47 -16.49 11.86 20.82
CA PHE A 47 -15.15 12.32 20.50
C PHE A 47 -14.85 13.74 21.03
N SER A 48 -15.88 14.60 21.22
CA SER A 48 -15.70 15.93 21.80
C SER A 48 -15.28 15.92 23.28
N PHE A 49 -15.49 14.81 23.99
CA PHE A 49 -15.06 14.68 25.39
C PHE A 49 -13.65 14.10 25.47
N THR A 50 -12.72 14.90 26.00
CA THR A 50 -11.30 14.52 26.13
C THR A 50 -11.09 13.27 26.98
N THR A 51 -11.89 13.07 28.02
CA THR A 51 -11.85 11.89 28.89
C THR A 51 -12.16 10.59 28.16
N ILE A 52 -13.00 10.66 27.12
CA ILE A 52 -13.38 9.52 26.28
C ILE A 52 -12.40 9.38 25.12
N GLY A 53 -12.01 10.49 24.47
CA GLY A 53 -11.06 10.49 23.35
C GLY A 53 -9.70 9.89 23.71
N ASN A 54 -9.23 10.09 24.95
CA ASN A 54 -7.99 9.52 25.47
C ASN A 54 -8.07 8.02 25.81
N ARG A 55 -9.25 7.39 25.73
CA ARG A 55 -9.45 5.95 25.93
C ARG A 55 -9.70 5.27 24.58
N PRO A 56 -8.65 5.04 23.77
CA PRO A 56 -8.77 4.53 22.40
C PRO A 56 -9.55 3.22 22.31
N THR A 57 -9.29 2.29 23.22
CA THR A 57 -9.96 0.97 23.23
C THR A 57 -11.47 1.12 23.33
N MET A 58 -11.96 2.04 24.14
CA MET A 58 -13.38 2.24 24.37
C MET A 58 -14.06 2.90 23.16
N ILE A 59 -13.50 4.00 22.66
CA ILE A 59 -14.13 4.77 21.59
C ILE A 59 -14.03 4.07 20.23
N LEU A 60 -12.89 3.42 19.94
CA LEU A 60 -12.68 2.71 18.68
C LEU A 60 -13.43 1.38 18.64
N SER A 61 -13.51 0.64 19.75
CA SER A 61 -14.34 -0.58 19.79
C SER A 61 -15.82 -0.26 19.61
N TYR A 62 -16.32 0.81 20.26
CA TYR A 62 -17.67 1.30 20.03
C TYR A 62 -17.91 1.64 18.56
N LEU A 63 -17.00 2.39 17.93
CA LEU A 63 -17.09 2.74 16.51
C LEU A 63 -17.18 1.51 15.61
N PHE A 64 -16.28 0.53 15.78
CA PHE A 64 -16.27 -0.67 14.94
C PHE A 64 -17.44 -1.62 15.18
N LEU A 65 -17.96 -1.66 16.41
CA LEU A 65 -19.15 -2.44 16.71
C LEU A 65 -20.40 -1.89 15.99
N VAL A 66 -20.55 -0.56 15.98
CA VAL A 66 -21.60 0.15 15.23
C VAL A 66 -21.39 -0.02 13.71
N ASP A 67 -20.16 0.15 13.24
CA ASP A 67 -19.78 -0.05 11.83
C ASP A 67 -20.15 -1.46 11.35
N PHE A 68 -19.81 -2.50 12.13
CA PHE A 68 -20.13 -3.88 11.80
C PHE A 68 -21.64 -4.14 11.69
N GLY A 69 -22.43 -3.56 12.60
CA GLY A 69 -23.89 -3.63 12.57
C GLY A 69 -24.48 -3.02 11.30
N LEU A 70 -24.07 -1.80 10.99
CA LEU A 70 -24.47 -1.07 9.79
C LEU A 70 -24.05 -1.77 8.49
N LEU A 71 -22.83 -2.29 8.42
CA LEU A 71 -22.34 -3.07 7.29
C LEU A 71 -23.13 -4.37 7.11
N GLY A 72 -23.48 -5.05 8.20
CA GLY A 72 -24.33 -6.25 8.19
C GLY A 72 -25.70 -5.98 7.56
N LEU A 73 -26.33 -4.85 7.90
CA LEU A 73 -27.59 -4.41 7.29
C LEU A 73 -27.41 -4.06 5.80
N ALA A 74 -26.35 -3.32 5.47
CA ALA A 74 -26.06 -2.91 4.10
C ALA A 74 -25.81 -4.11 3.18
N LEU A 75 -25.21 -5.18 3.71
CA LEU A 75 -25.02 -6.44 3.00
C LEU A 75 -26.32 -7.24 2.84
N ALA A 76 -27.23 -7.17 3.81
CA ALA A 76 -28.47 -7.93 3.80
C ALA A 76 -29.43 -7.49 2.68
N LYS A 77 -29.43 -6.22 2.28
CA LYS A 77 -30.34 -5.66 1.27
C LYS A 77 -29.57 -4.90 0.18
N GLN A 78 -29.79 -5.26 -1.09
CA GLN A 78 -29.17 -4.58 -2.23
C GLN A 78 -29.47 -3.07 -2.28
N TYR A 79 -30.65 -2.66 -1.79
CA TYR A 79 -31.06 -1.26 -1.69
C TYR A 79 -30.04 -0.39 -0.92
N PHE A 80 -29.36 -0.97 0.07
CA PHE A 80 -28.41 -0.25 0.91
C PHE A 80 -26.96 -0.35 0.45
N ALA A 81 -26.68 -0.92 -0.73
CA ALA A 81 -25.31 -1.13 -1.21
C ALA A 81 -24.48 0.17 -1.30
N ARG A 82 -25.12 1.33 -1.58
CA ARG A 82 -24.42 2.63 -1.61
C ARG A 82 -24.03 3.14 -0.22
N LEU A 83 -24.71 2.69 0.84
CA LEU A 83 -24.41 3.12 2.20
C LEU A 83 -23.08 2.56 2.70
N ILE A 84 -22.61 1.43 2.16
CA ILE A 84 -21.26 0.90 2.47
C ILE A 84 -20.20 1.98 2.27
N THR A 85 -20.28 2.74 1.18
CA THR A 85 -19.34 3.84 0.90
C THR A 85 -19.47 4.97 1.92
N ILE A 86 -20.70 5.36 2.26
CA ILE A 86 -20.97 6.46 3.19
C ILE A 86 -20.48 6.11 4.60
N ILE A 87 -20.77 4.88 5.05
CA ILE A 87 -20.34 4.36 6.34
C ILE A 87 -18.81 4.35 6.41
N GLY A 88 -18.14 3.81 5.39
CA GLY A 88 -16.68 3.77 5.35
C GLY A 88 -16.04 5.16 5.33
N ILE A 89 -16.62 6.14 4.63
CA ILE A 89 -16.16 7.54 4.69
C ILE A 89 -16.33 8.11 6.09
N ALA A 90 -17.46 7.87 6.75
CA ALA A 90 -17.69 8.35 8.12
C ALA A 90 -16.66 7.76 9.10
N VAL A 91 -16.39 6.45 9.03
CA VAL A 91 -15.38 5.79 9.86
C VAL A 91 -13.98 6.31 9.55
N PHE A 92 -13.64 6.54 8.29
CA PHE A 92 -12.36 7.14 7.88
C PHE A 92 -12.17 8.54 8.46
N VAL A 93 -13.18 9.42 8.33
CA VAL A 93 -13.13 10.78 8.88
C VAL A 93 -12.98 10.73 10.40
N PHE A 94 -13.74 9.85 11.07
CA PHE A 94 -13.63 9.67 12.51
C PHE A 94 -12.21 9.25 12.92
N LEU A 95 -11.65 8.22 12.27
CA LEU A 95 -10.30 7.74 12.52
C LEU A 95 -9.27 8.84 12.28
N GLY A 96 -9.40 9.61 11.19
CA GLY A 96 -8.50 10.73 10.88
C GLY A 96 -8.53 11.82 11.95
N LEU A 97 -9.73 12.22 12.38
CA LEU A 97 -9.90 13.22 13.45
C LEU A 97 -9.35 12.74 14.79
N TRP A 98 -9.63 11.47 15.16
CA TRP A 98 -9.10 10.85 16.36
C TRP A 98 -7.57 10.79 16.34
N THR A 99 -7.00 10.41 15.19
CA THR A 99 -5.56 10.37 14.99
C THR A 99 -4.93 11.75 15.20
N ASN A 100 -5.53 12.78 14.62
CA ASN A 100 -5.01 14.13 14.72
C ASN A 100 -5.05 14.67 16.16
N HIS A 101 -6.09 14.36 16.94
CA HIS A 101 -6.29 14.97 18.26
C HIS A 101 -5.74 14.13 19.43
N TYR A 102 -5.83 12.80 19.35
CA TYR A 102 -5.59 11.91 20.50
C TYR A 102 -4.50 10.86 20.29
N LEU A 103 -3.93 10.74 19.08
CA LEU A 103 -2.82 9.83 18.86
C LEU A 103 -1.59 10.25 19.68
N SER A 104 -1.11 9.33 20.51
CA SER A 104 0.11 9.38 21.31
C SER A 104 0.94 8.10 21.10
N THR A 105 2.20 8.10 21.54
CA THR A 105 3.07 6.91 21.49
C THR A 105 2.52 5.74 22.28
N SER A 106 1.87 5.99 23.43
CA SER A 106 1.27 4.96 24.28
C SER A 106 0.11 4.22 23.60
N ASN A 107 -0.62 4.89 22.70
CA ASN A 107 -1.84 4.38 22.08
C ASN A 107 -1.63 3.99 20.60
N LEU A 108 -0.40 4.09 20.09
CA LEU A 108 -0.06 3.82 18.70
C LEU A 108 -0.50 2.42 18.25
N TYR A 109 -0.24 1.39 19.06
CA TYR A 109 -0.59 0.01 18.67
C TYR A 109 -2.10 -0.20 18.53
N ILE A 110 -2.90 0.44 19.38
CA ILE A 110 -4.37 0.36 19.31
C ILE A 110 -4.87 1.08 18.05
N ALA A 111 -4.25 2.21 17.70
CA ALA A 111 -4.54 2.93 16.47
C ALA A 111 -4.20 2.07 15.23
N LEU A 112 -3.04 1.41 15.22
CA LEU A 112 -2.62 0.52 14.14
C LEU A 112 -3.59 -0.66 13.95
N VAL A 113 -4.03 -1.29 15.04
CA VAL A 113 -5.05 -2.36 15.00
C VAL A 113 -6.37 -1.80 14.44
N ALA A 114 -6.79 -0.62 14.87
CA ALA A 114 -7.99 0.04 14.35
C ALA A 114 -7.90 0.31 12.84
N TYR A 115 -6.78 0.86 12.35
CA TYR A 115 -6.58 1.08 10.92
C TYR A 115 -6.57 -0.25 10.14
N PHE A 116 -5.99 -1.31 10.70
CA PHE A 116 -6.02 -2.63 10.09
C PHE A 116 -7.43 -3.18 9.96
N VAL A 117 -8.24 -3.08 11.02
CA VAL A 117 -9.64 -3.52 11.02
C VAL A 117 -10.44 -2.73 10.00
N PHE A 118 -10.24 -1.40 9.92
CA PHE A 118 -10.83 -0.57 8.88
C PHE A 118 -10.44 -1.03 7.47
N ALA A 119 -9.14 -1.29 7.25
CA ALA A 119 -8.63 -1.80 5.97
C ALA A 119 -9.31 -3.11 5.58
N LEU A 120 -9.36 -4.06 6.52
CA LEU A 120 -9.90 -5.38 6.30
C LEU A 120 -11.38 -5.32 5.99
N LEU A 121 -12.17 -4.57 6.77
CA LEU A 121 -13.60 -4.42 6.55
C LEU A 121 -13.86 -3.68 5.24
N HIS A 122 -13.45 -2.43 5.13
CA HIS A 122 -13.89 -1.55 4.04
C HIS A 122 -13.18 -1.80 2.72
N SER A 123 -12.03 -2.48 2.69
CA SER A 123 -11.40 -2.91 1.43
C SER A 123 -11.89 -4.27 0.93
N SER A 124 -12.22 -5.22 1.83
CA SER A 124 -12.68 -6.55 1.40
C SER A 124 -14.17 -6.58 1.02
N LEU A 125 -15.01 -5.81 1.72
CA LEU A 125 -16.46 -5.76 1.52
C LEU A 125 -16.89 -5.38 0.08
N PRO A 126 -16.34 -4.32 -0.55
CA PRO A 126 -16.67 -3.99 -1.93
C PRO A 126 -16.36 -5.12 -2.92
N ILE A 127 -15.28 -5.87 -2.68
CA ILE A 127 -14.85 -6.97 -3.55
C ILE A 127 -15.83 -8.15 -3.43
N VAL A 128 -16.18 -8.53 -2.20
CA VAL A 128 -17.12 -9.62 -1.94
C VAL A 128 -18.49 -9.30 -2.52
N THR A 129 -18.96 -8.05 -2.35
CA THR A 129 -20.26 -7.61 -2.90
C THR A 129 -20.27 -7.57 -4.43
N GLN A 130 -19.18 -7.15 -5.06
CA GLN A 130 -19.04 -7.17 -6.52
C GLN A 130 -19.08 -8.60 -7.08
N ARG A 131 -18.45 -9.57 -6.41
CA ARG A 131 -18.54 -11.00 -6.78
C ARG A 131 -19.92 -11.60 -6.58
N LEU A 132 -20.69 -11.09 -5.63
CA LEU A 132 -22.07 -11.49 -5.37
C LEU A 132 -23.10 -10.79 -6.28
N ALA A 133 -22.65 -10.15 -7.36
CA ALA A 133 -23.46 -9.43 -8.35
C ALA A 133 -24.37 -8.33 -7.75
N LYS A 134 -24.00 -7.78 -6.58
CA LYS A 134 -24.69 -6.61 -6.00
C LYS A 134 -24.03 -5.34 -6.55
N THR A 135 -24.84 -4.38 -6.98
CA THR A 135 -24.40 -3.13 -7.63
C THR A 135 -23.68 -2.20 -6.64
N THR A 136 -22.40 -2.46 -6.36
CA THR A 136 -21.51 -1.50 -5.70
C THR A 136 -20.73 -0.71 -6.76
N PRO A 137 -20.54 0.61 -6.56
CA PRO A 137 -19.80 1.43 -7.52
C PRO A 137 -18.31 1.03 -7.51
N VAL A 138 -17.75 0.76 -8.69
CA VAL A 138 -16.36 0.28 -8.89
C VAL A 138 -15.32 1.17 -8.20
N TRP A 139 -15.57 2.48 -8.11
CA TRP A 139 -14.67 3.43 -7.46
C TRP A 139 -14.50 3.20 -5.94
N SER A 140 -15.49 2.59 -5.27
CA SER A 140 -15.38 2.26 -3.84
C SER A 140 -14.25 1.27 -3.54
N ALA A 141 -13.94 0.35 -4.48
CA ALA A 141 -12.83 -0.59 -4.34
C ALA A 141 -11.45 0.09 -4.37
N HIS A 142 -11.37 1.35 -4.83
CA HIS A 142 -10.14 2.14 -4.89
C HIS A 142 -9.94 3.02 -3.67
N LEU A 143 -11.03 3.61 -3.18
CA LEU A 143 -10.97 4.63 -2.15
C LEU A 143 -10.50 4.05 -0.82
N PHE A 144 -10.97 2.87 -0.42
CA PHE A 144 -10.73 2.35 0.93
C PHE A 144 -9.29 1.88 1.19
N PRO A 145 -8.61 1.16 0.28
CA PRO A 145 -7.20 0.84 0.47
C PRO A 145 -6.33 2.11 0.55
N ALA A 146 -6.57 3.08 -0.35
CA ALA A 146 -5.84 4.35 -0.35
C ALA A 146 -6.11 5.17 0.92
N ALA A 147 -7.36 5.23 1.37
CA ALA A 147 -7.76 5.90 2.60
C ALA A 147 -7.10 5.27 3.84
N THR A 148 -7.03 3.95 3.90
CA THR A 148 -6.33 3.25 4.98
C THR A 148 -4.85 3.64 5.02
N LEU A 149 -4.19 3.64 3.88
CA LEU A 149 -2.78 3.95 3.78
C LEU A 149 -2.52 5.42 4.16
N LEU A 150 -3.44 6.33 3.83
CA LEU A 150 -3.43 7.72 4.30
C LEU A 150 -3.60 7.81 5.83
N LEU A 151 -4.47 7.01 6.44
CA LEU A 151 -4.59 6.94 7.91
C LEU A 151 -3.30 6.47 8.57
N VAL A 152 -2.61 5.48 8.00
CA VAL A 152 -1.34 4.96 8.52
C VAL A 152 -0.19 5.96 8.32
N LEU A 153 -0.30 6.85 7.34
CA LEU A 153 0.66 7.92 7.08
C LEU A 153 0.63 9.03 8.15
N LEU A 154 -0.54 9.29 8.75
CA LEU A 154 -0.70 10.32 9.79
C LEU A 154 0.17 10.07 11.04
N PRO A 155 0.20 8.86 11.64
CA PRO A 155 1.14 8.53 12.72
C PRO A 155 2.60 8.77 12.39
N ILE A 156 3.01 8.47 11.15
CA ILE A 156 4.39 8.67 10.70
C ILE A 156 4.74 10.15 10.81
N PHE A 157 3.92 11.03 10.23
CA PHE A 157 4.15 12.48 10.30
C PHE A 157 3.99 13.08 11.70
N LYS A 158 3.08 12.56 12.51
CA LYS A 158 2.74 13.18 13.81
C LYS A 158 3.68 12.77 14.94
N LEU A 159 4.04 11.50 15.02
CA LEU A 159 4.73 10.97 16.20
C LEU A 159 6.25 10.83 16.01
N ALA A 160 6.79 11.02 14.79
CA ALA A 160 8.22 10.83 14.47
C ALA A 160 8.82 9.57 15.13
N THR A 161 8.00 8.54 15.37
CA THR A 161 8.40 7.37 16.14
C THR A 161 8.71 6.26 15.16
N GLY A 162 9.95 5.77 15.16
CA GLY A 162 10.41 4.64 14.36
C GLY A 162 9.84 3.29 14.82
N SER A 163 8.55 3.22 15.16
CA SER A 163 7.92 1.96 15.58
C SER A 163 7.92 1.00 14.40
N PHE A 164 8.70 -0.07 14.53
CA PHE A 164 8.86 -1.10 13.51
C PHE A 164 7.52 -1.69 13.05
N LEU A 165 6.51 -1.73 13.92
CA LEU A 165 5.20 -2.34 13.67
C LEU A 165 4.34 -1.59 12.63
N ILE A 166 4.65 -0.33 12.34
CA ILE A 166 3.96 0.44 11.29
C ILE A 166 4.19 -0.23 9.92
N TRP A 167 5.38 -0.77 9.69
CA TRP A 167 5.78 -1.27 8.37
C TRP A 167 5.13 -2.60 7.96
N PRO A 168 5.06 -3.64 8.82
CA PRO A 168 4.26 -4.82 8.53
C PRO A 168 2.79 -4.48 8.25
N LEU A 169 2.24 -3.48 8.95
CA LEU A 169 0.87 -3.03 8.71
C LEU A 169 0.73 -2.40 7.32
N VAL A 170 1.62 -1.47 6.94
CA VAL A 170 1.63 -0.87 5.60
C VAL A 170 1.68 -1.98 4.53
N LEU A 171 2.57 -2.96 4.69
CA LEU A 171 2.69 -4.08 3.76
C LEU A 171 1.41 -4.92 3.70
N CYS A 172 0.77 -5.21 4.84
CA CYS A 172 -0.52 -5.91 4.85
C CYS A 172 -1.61 -5.12 4.10
N VAL A 173 -1.69 -3.81 4.28
CA VAL A 173 -2.63 -2.94 3.57
C VAL A 173 -2.35 -2.95 2.06
N ASP A 174 -1.07 -2.90 1.68
CA ASP A 174 -0.65 -2.94 0.27
C ASP A 174 -1.00 -4.28 -0.38
N VAL A 175 -0.82 -5.40 0.33
CA VAL A 175 -1.23 -6.73 -0.13
C VAL A 175 -2.76 -6.81 -0.28
N ILE A 176 -3.53 -6.28 0.67
CA ILE A 176 -4.99 -6.20 0.56
C ILE A 176 -5.40 -5.39 -0.67
N ALA A 177 -4.75 -4.25 -0.91
CA ALA A 177 -5.00 -3.41 -2.07
C ALA A 177 -4.67 -4.11 -3.39
N LEU A 178 -3.55 -4.85 -3.42
CA LEU A 178 -3.11 -5.61 -4.58
C LEU A 178 -4.08 -6.75 -4.89
N LEU A 179 -4.51 -7.50 -3.87
CA LEU A 179 -5.53 -8.54 -4.00
C LEU A 179 -6.86 -7.95 -4.47
N ALA A 180 -7.25 -6.79 -3.93
CA ALA A 180 -8.44 -6.06 -4.36
C ALA A 180 -8.37 -5.72 -5.85
N ALA A 181 -7.29 -5.07 -6.29
CA ALA A 181 -7.07 -4.74 -7.69
C ALA A 181 -7.01 -5.97 -8.60
N ALA A 182 -6.44 -7.08 -8.10
CA ALA A 182 -6.40 -8.34 -8.82
C ALA A 182 -7.79 -8.92 -9.06
N MET A 183 -8.72 -8.73 -8.12
CA MET A 183 -10.08 -9.23 -8.21
C MET A 183 -11.00 -8.30 -9.01
N THR A 184 -10.77 -6.99 -8.98
CA THR A 184 -11.57 -5.98 -9.69
C THR A 184 -11.05 -5.67 -11.11
N GLY A 185 -9.82 -6.04 -11.43
CA GLY A 185 -9.21 -5.82 -12.74
C GLY A 185 -8.71 -4.39 -12.96
N THR A 186 -8.56 -3.60 -11.90
CA THR A 186 -8.35 -2.16 -11.98
C THR A 186 -6.94 -1.76 -11.52
N LEU A 187 -6.11 -1.28 -12.46
CA LEU A 187 -4.70 -0.97 -12.20
C LEU A 187 -4.48 0.34 -11.41
N ALA A 188 -5.46 1.25 -11.41
CA ALA A 188 -5.35 2.55 -10.74
C ALA A 188 -5.16 2.43 -9.23
N ALA A 189 -5.83 1.47 -8.57
CA ALA A 189 -5.67 1.24 -7.12
C ALA A 189 -4.23 0.89 -6.76
N VAL A 190 -3.61 0.03 -7.55
CA VAL A 190 -2.22 -0.41 -7.34
C VAL A 190 -1.28 0.77 -7.49
N ALA A 191 -1.45 1.58 -8.55
CA ALA A 191 -0.61 2.76 -8.75
C ALA A 191 -0.72 3.76 -7.59
N ILE A 192 -1.94 4.05 -7.12
CA ILE A 192 -2.16 4.96 -5.98
C ILE A 192 -1.46 4.43 -4.74
N VAL A 193 -1.63 3.14 -4.42
CA VAL A 193 -1.02 2.51 -3.24
C VAL A 193 0.50 2.52 -3.33
N LEU A 194 1.07 2.15 -4.48
CA LEU A 194 2.53 2.20 -4.68
C LEU A 194 3.09 3.61 -4.48
N VAL A 195 2.44 4.64 -5.02
CA VAL A 195 2.85 6.03 -4.84
C VAL A 195 2.77 6.43 -3.37
N LEU A 196 1.68 6.05 -2.68
CA LEU A 196 1.48 6.41 -1.29
C LEU A 196 2.48 5.69 -0.36
N THR A 197 2.80 4.42 -0.61
CA THR A 197 3.85 3.67 0.10
C THR A 197 5.23 4.26 -0.15
N PHE A 198 5.52 4.70 -1.39
CA PHE A 198 6.77 5.40 -1.69
C PHE A 198 6.87 6.73 -0.94
N VAL A 199 5.80 7.53 -0.91
CA VAL A 199 5.75 8.78 -0.12
C VAL A 199 5.94 8.47 1.36
N ALA A 200 5.33 7.40 1.88
CA ALA A 200 5.51 6.97 3.27
C ALA A 200 6.96 6.62 3.60
N LEU A 201 7.60 5.81 2.75
CA LEU A 201 9.00 5.43 2.90
C LEU A 201 9.92 6.66 2.78
N GLY A 202 9.72 7.52 1.78
CA GLY A 202 10.49 8.76 1.63
C GLY A 202 10.34 9.70 2.82
N ALA A 203 9.11 9.97 3.25
CA ALA A 203 8.83 10.78 4.44
C ALA A 203 9.49 10.22 5.69
N SER A 204 9.51 8.90 5.85
CA SER A 204 10.19 8.26 6.97
C SER A 204 11.70 8.50 6.96
N ILE A 205 12.36 8.41 5.79
CA ILE A 205 13.80 8.65 5.65
C ILE A 205 14.15 10.09 6.04
N PHE A 206 13.29 11.07 5.72
CA PHE A 206 13.49 12.46 6.12
C PHE A 206 13.37 12.71 7.63
N GLN A 207 12.67 11.83 8.36
CA GLN A 207 12.40 12.01 9.79
C GLN A 207 13.36 11.24 10.72
N ILE A 208 14.18 10.32 10.20
CA ILE A 208 15.12 9.55 11.02
C ILE A 208 16.14 10.51 11.66
N PRO A 209 16.20 10.63 13.01
CA PRO A 209 17.23 11.40 13.67
C PRO A 209 18.60 10.80 13.37
N VAL A 210 19.55 11.63 12.95
CA VAL A 210 20.92 11.28 12.50
C VAL A 210 21.72 10.49 13.56
N ALA A 211 21.21 10.37 14.80
CA ALA A 211 21.96 9.95 15.97
C ALA A 211 21.75 8.50 16.46
N LEU A 212 20.80 7.68 15.99
CA LEU A 212 20.63 6.31 16.52
C LEU A 212 20.38 5.22 15.46
N THR A 213 21.41 4.40 15.24
CA THR A 213 21.37 2.92 15.29
C THR A 213 20.06 2.23 14.86
N GLY A 214 19.66 2.42 13.59
CA GLY A 214 18.54 1.69 12.98
C GLY A 214 18.85 1.12 11.59
N LEU A 215 20.11 1.18 11.14
CA LEU A 215 20.49 0.97 9.75
C LEU A 215 20.12 -0.41 9.21
N THR A 216 20.38 -1.46 9.99
CA THR A 216 20.06 -2.84 9.57
C THR A 216 18.56 -3.05 9.45
N SER A 217 17.77 -2.49 10.38
CA SER A 217 16.31 -2.59 10.35
C SER A 217 15.69 -1.78 9.21
N SER A 218 16.21 -0.58 8.92
CA SER A 218 15.73 0.24 7.79
C SER A 218 16.09 -0.37 6.44
N LEU A 219 17.29 -0.95 6.31
CA LEU A 219 17.69 -1.69 5.09
C LEU A 219 16.90 -2.99 4.91
N PHE A 220 16.62 -3.72 6.00
CA PHE A 220 15.76 -4.90 5.93
C PHE A 220 14.35 -4.53 5.46
N LEU A 221 13.77 -3.45 6.00
CA LEU A 221 12.48 -2.93 5.57
C LEU A 221 12.51 -2.49 4.11
N LEU A 222 13.51 -1.71 3.72
CA LEU A 222 13.69 -1.27 2.34
C LEU A 222 13.82 -2.46 1.39
N GLY A 223 14.51 -3.52 1.80
CA GLY A 223 14.65 -4.77 1.03
C GLY A 223 13.33 -5.55 0.92
N GLY A 224 12.56 -5.63 2.01
CA GLY A 224 11.24 -6.25 2.00
C GLY A 224 10.26 -5.51 1.08
N PHE A 225 10.17 -4.18 1.20
CA PHE A 225 9.35 -3.36 0.31
C PHE A 225 9.84 -3.39 -1.13
N SER A 226 11.15 -3.43 -1.36
CA SER A 226 11.75 -3.59 -2.70
C SER A 226 11.23 -4.83 -3.43
N ILE A 227 11.23 -5.98 -2.74
CA ILE A 227 10.70 -7.23 -3.29
C ILE A 227 9.21 -7.07 -3.60
N PHE A 228 8.45 -6.44 -2.70
CA PHE A 228 7.03 -6.18 -2.91
C PHE A 228 6.75 -5.26 -4.13
N PHE A 229 7.48 -4.15 -4.26
CA PHE A 229 7.36 -3.22 -5.38
C PHE A 229 7.61 -3.90 -6.71
N VAL A 230 8.68 -4.71 -6.81
CA VAL A 230 8.96 -5.38 -8.07
C VAL A 230 8.02 -6.56 -8.30
N ALA A 231 7.65 -7.34 -7.28
CA ALA A 231 6.62 -8.37 -7.42
C ALA A 231 5.30 -7.79 -7.96
N THR A 232 4.93 -6.61 -7.48
CA THR A 232 3.77 -5.86 -7.96
C THR A 232 3.96 -5.40 -9.41
N ALA A 233 5.15 -4.90 -9.78
CA ALA A 233 5.47 -4.54 -11.16
C ALA A 233 5.41 -5.75 -12.12
N MET A 234 5.90 -6.92 -11.69
CA MET A 234 5.83 -8.17 -12.44
C MET A 234 4.38 -8.61 -12.66
N TRP A 235 3.57 -8.53 -11.61
CA TRP A 235 2.17 -8.91 -11.69
C TRP A 235 1.40 -7.95 -12.61
N LEU A 236 1.69 -6.66 -12.54
CA LEU A 236 1.11 -5.62 -13.38
C LEU A 236 1.44 -5.83 -14.86
N SER A 237 2.70 -6.12 -15.19
CA SER A 237 3.14 -6.35 -16.58
C SER A 237 2.45 -7.56 -17.22
N ARG A 238 2.27 -8.65 -16.46
CA ARG A 238 1.52 -9.83 -16.91
C ARG A 238 0.06 -9.52 -17.17
N ARG A 239 -0.59 -8.77 -16.27
CA ARG A 239 -1.99 -8.34 -16.42
C ARG A 239 -2.19 -7.49 -17.67
N VAL A 240 -1.33 -6.51 -17.91
CA VAL A 240 -1.38 -5.63 -19.09
C VAL A 240 -1.22 -6.41 -20.39
N LEU A 241 -0.28 -7.36 -20.43
CA LEU A 241 -0.06 -8.19 -21.61
C LEU A 241 -1.30 -9.05 -21.95
N GLN A 242 -1.97 -9.60 -20.94
CA GLN A 242 -3.19 -10.41 -21.10
C GLN A 242 -4.40 -9.59 -21.60
N THR A 243 -4.54 -8.33 -21.17
CA THR A 243 -5.62 -7.46 -21.66
C THR A 243 -5.38 -6.98 -23.10
N ALA A 244 -4.13 -6.76 -23.50
CA ALA A 244 -3.77 -6.40 -24.88
C ALA A 244 -4.10 -7.53 -25.88
N THR A 245 -3.90 -8.80 -25.49
CA THR A 245 -4.25 -9.96 -26.33
C THR A 245 -5.74 -10.26 -26.38
N SER A 246 -6.53 -9.76 -25.42
CA SER A 246 -7.96 -10.09 -25.26
C SER A 246 -8.92 -9.08 -25.91
N GLY A 247 -8.43 -8.12 -26.71
CA GLY A 247 -9.28 -7.15 -27.41
C GLY A 247 -10.21 -6.33 -26.50
N GLY A 248 -9.83 -6.15 -25.23
CA GLY A 248 -10.67 -5.54 -24.20
C GLY A 248 -10.76 -4.02 -24.35
N ARG A 249 -11.94 -3.53 -24.74
CA ARG A 249 -12.35 -2.12 -24.98
C ARG A 249 -12.22 -1.16 -23.77
N PHE A 250 -11.42 -1.47 -22.75
CA PHE A 250 -11.27 -0.62 -21.56
C PHE A 250 -10.26 0.53 -21.74
N PHE A 251 -9.31 0.39 -22.67
CA PHE A 251 -8.31 1.43 -22.96
C PHE A 251 -8.77 2.46 -24.01
N ASP A 252 -9.96 2.32 -24.59
CA ASP A 252 -10.44 3.23 -25.65
C ASP A 252 -10.91 4.59 -25.12
N LYS A 253 -11.11 4.72 -23.80
CA LYS A 253 -11.58 5.98 -23.16
C LYS A 253 -10.49 6.79 -22.47
N PHE A 254 -9.29 6.23 -22.34
CA PHE A 254 -8.07 6.98 -22.09
C PHE A 254 -7.18 6.73 -23.29
N SER A 255 -7.23 7.61 -24.28
CA SER A 255 -6.21 7.71 -25.33
C SER A 255 -4.86 8.09 -24.68
N ALA A 256 -4.32 7.20 -23.87
CA ALA A 256 -2.97 7.23 -23.35
C ALA A 256 -2.13 6.43 -24.35
N PRO A 257 -1.08 7.02 -24.95
CA PRO A 257 -0.27 6.33 -25.93
C PRO A 257 0.25 5.01 -25.33
N ALA A 258 0.40 3.97 -26.16
CA ALA A 258 0.85 2.62 -25.80
C ALA A 258 2.09 2.57 -24.88
N ASN A 259 2.84 3.68 -24.81
CA ASN A 259 3.96 3.92 -23.91
C ASN A 259 3.59 3.92 -22.42
N PHE A 260 2.41 4.38 -21.99
CA PHE A 260 2.07 4.46 -20.56
C PHE A 260 1.92 3.09 -19.90
N ALA A 261 1.37 2.11 -20.62
CA ALA A 261 1.19 0.75 -20.11
C ALA A 261 2.52 0.01 -19.90
N VAL A 262 3.56 0.38 -20.66
CA VAL A 262 4.94 -0.13 -20.52
C VAL A 262 5.71 0.65 -19.45
N GLN A 263 5.43 1.95 -19.29
CA GLN A 263 6.13 2.82 -18.36
C GLN A 263 5.73 2.62 -16.89
N ILE A 264 4.48 2.25 -16.58
CA ILE A 264 4.06 2.09 -15.17
C ILE A 264 4.83 0.96 -14.45
N PRO A 265 5.00 -0.26 -15.02
CA PRO A 265 5.84 -1.29 -14.41
C PRO A 265 7.31 -0.87 -14.28
N ALA A 266 7.83 -0.14 -15.26
CA ALA A 266 9.19 0.40 -15.22
C ALA A 266 9.35 1.44 -14.09
N LEU A 267 8.39 2.35 -13.94
CA LEU A 267 8.36 3.34 -12.87
C LEU A 267 8.26 2.66 -11.49
N ALA A 268 7.40 1.66 -11.34
CA ALA A 268 7.27 0.92 -10.09
C ALA A 268 8.57 0.20 -9.70
N ALA A 269 9.34 -0.26 -10.70
CA ALA A 269 10.61 -0.94 -10.47
C ALA A 269 11.79 0.00 -10.18
N THR A 270 11.69 1.31 -10.51
CA THR A 270 12.71 2.32 -10.15
C THR A 270 12.53 2.90 -8.75
N LEU A 271 11.30 2.93 -8.22
CA LEU A 271 11.01 3.49 -6.89
C LEU A 271 11.91 2.94 -5.76
N PRO A 272 12.21 1.63 -5.68
CA PRO A 272 13.07 1.10 -4.62
C PRO A 272 14.51 1.61 -4.70
N PHE A 273 15.05 1.77 -5.92
CA PHE A 273 16.37 2.35 -6.11
C PHE A 273 16.40 3.82 -5.68
N LEU A 274 15.36 4.58 -6.00
CA LEU A 274 15.25 5.98 -5.61
C LEU A 274 15.24 6.11 -4.08
N LEU A 275 14.49 5.26 -3.38
CA LEU A 275 14.50 5.21 -1.92
C LEU A 275 15.89 4.85 -1.36
N LEU A 276 16.59 3.90 -1.98
CA LEU A 276 17.94 3.53 -1.58
C LEU A 276 18.95 4.67 -1.78
N ILE A 277 18.89 5.38 -2.91
CA ILE A 277 19.72 6.56 -3.21
C ILE A 277 19.42 7.70 -2.21
N MET A 278 18.15 7.92 -1.90
CA MET A 278 17.75 8.90 -0.91
C MET A 278 18.29 8.54 0.48
N ALA A 279 18.21 7.26 0.86
CA ALA A 279 18.77 6.76 2.11
C ALA A 279 20.30 6.92 2.16
N THR A 280 21.01 6.65 1.06
CA THR A 280 22.46 6.87 1.02
C THR A 280 22.82 8.31 1.26
N VAL A 281 22.21 9.26 0.54
CA VAL A 281 22.57 10.69 0.66
C VAL A 281 22.27 11.26 2.05
N ARG A 282 21.23 10.76 2.72
CA ARG A 282 20.76 11.33 3.99
C ARG A 282 21.38 10.71 5.24
N LEU A 283 21.77 9.44 5.19
CA LEU A 283 22.24 8.72 6.37
C LEU A 283 23.78 8.77 6.48
N PRO A 284 24.36 8.92 7.68
CA PRO A 284 25.81 8.85 7.88
C PRO A 284 26.28 7.38 7.84
N LEU A 285 26.36 6.81 6.65
CA LEU A 285 26.73 5.41 6.44
C LEU A 285 28.24 5.24 6.51
N THR A 286 28.69 4.32 7.36
CA THR A 286 30.12 4.00 7.47
C THR A 286 30.50 2.83 6.55
N ASP A 287 29.62 1.84 6.44
CA ASP A 287 29.86 0.63 5.66
C ASP A 287 29.04 0.61 4.35
N PRO A 288 29.68 0.41 3.18
CA PRO A 288 29.03 0.35 1.86
C PRO A 288 28.24 -0.93 1.61
N SER A 289 28.68 -2.05 2.19
CA SER A 289 28.20 -3.39 1.81
C SER A 289 26.69 -3.63 1.98
N PRO A 290 26.01 -3.15 3.04
CA PRO A 290 24.57 -3.36 3.18
C PRO A 290 23.74 -2.65 2.09
N VAL A 291 24.17 -1.46 1.67
CA VAL A 291 23.51 -0.68 0.61
C VAL A 291 23.74 -1.33 -0.74
N PHE A 292 25.01 -1.61 -1.09
CA PHE A 292 25.33 -2.23 -2.37
C PHE A 292 24.80 -3.66 -2.46
N GLY A 293 24.74 -4.42 -1.37
CA GLY A 293 24.10 -5.74 -1.35
C GLY A 293 22.61 -5.67 -1.68
N LEU A 294 21.90 -4.64 -1.20
CA LEU A 294 20.49 -4.43 -1.52
C LEU A 294 20.31 -3.94 -2.97
N ALA A 295 21.19 -3.06 -3.43
CA ALA A 295 21.22 -2.62 -4.83
C ALA A 295 21.51 -3.79 -5.80
N LEU A 296 22.38 -4.71 -5.41
CA LEU A 296 22.66 -5.95 -6.13
C LEU A 296 21.40 -6.81 -6.23
N LEU A 297 20.71 -7.02 -5.11
CA LEU A 297 19.46 -7.78 -5.09
C LEU A 297 18.42 -7.15 -6.03
N LEU A 298 18.26 -5.83 -5.99
CA LEU A 298 17.37 -5.08 -6.86
C LEU A 298 17.76 -5.19 -8.35
N ALA A 299 19.05 -5.06 -8.66
CA ALA A 299 19.56 -5.16 -10.03
C ALA A 299 19.35 -6.56 -10.60
N VAL A 300 19.69 -7.62 -9.85
CA VAL A 300 19.45 -9.01 -10.23
C VAL A 300 17.97 -9.27 -10.47
N LEU A 301 17.12 -8.70 -9.63
CA LEU A 301 15.68 -8.90 -9.71
C LEU A 301 15.05 -8.16 -10.91
N LEU A 302 15.53 -6.96 -11.26
CA LEU A 302 15.20 -6.27 -12.52
C LEU A 302 15.70 -7.03 -13.75
N LEU A 303 16.95 -7.51 -13.75
CA LEU A 303 17.51 -8.29 -14.85
C LEU A 303 16.77 -9.62 -15.04
N GLY A 304 16.40 -10.27 -13.93
CA GLY A 304 15.51 -11.43 -13.94
C GLY A 304 14.15 -11.12 -14.57
N LEU A 305 13.60 -9.92 -14.31
CA LEU A 305 12.36 -9.47 -14.93
C LEU A 305 12.54 -9.15 -16.43
N THR A 306 13.65 -8.53 -16.83
CA THR A 306 14.02 -8.36 -18.24
C THR A 306 13.96 -9.69 -18.98
N LYS A 307 14.49 -10.76 -18.36
CA LYS A 307 14.44 -12.12 -18.90
C LYS A 307 13.02 -12.69 -18.97
N ILE A 308 12.24 -12.60 -17.89
CA ILE A 308 10.91 -13.21 -17.82
C ILE A 308 9.90 -12.47 -18.72
N SER A 309 9.98 -11.15 -18.77
CA SER A 309 9.02 -10.30 -19.50
C SER A 309 9.51 -9.87 -20.88
N SER A 310 10.75 -10.16 -21.27
CA SER A 310 11.37 -9.73 -22.54
C SER A 310 11.30 -8.20 -22.76
N LEU A 311 11.31 -7.43 -21.66
CA LEU A 311 11.27 -5.97 -21.64
C LEU A 311 12.69 -5.42 -21.47
N ASP A 312 13.33 -5.09 -22.59
CA ASP A 312 14.76 -4.75 -22.63
C ASP A 312 15.09 -3.43 -21.90
N LEU A 313 14.09 -2.55 -21.75
CA LEU A 313 14.19 -1.27 -21.05
C LEU A 313 14.42 -1.42 -19.54
N LEU A 314 14.11 -2.58 -18.96
CA LEU A 314 14.36 -2.83 -17.53
C LEU A 314 15.86 -3.01 -17.23
N ALA A 315 16.65 -3.54 -18.18
CA ALA A 315 18.09 -3.68 -18.02
C ALA A 315 18.80 -2.32 -18.01
N THR A 316 18.41 -1.41 -18.89
CA THR A 316 18.95 -0.04 -18.91
C THR A 316 18.54 0.75 -17.68
N ILE A 317 17.31 0.57 -17.19
CA ILE A 317 16.86 1.15 -15.93
C ILE A 317 17.67 0.64 -14.74
N ALA A 318 17.93 -0.67 -14.69
CA ALA A 318 18.74 -1.26 -13.64
C ALA A 318 20.14 -0.64 -13.63
N LEU A 319 20.80 -0.55 -14.79
CA LEU A 319 22.12 0.07 -14.93
C LEU A 319 22.10 1.55 -14.52
N ALA A 320 21.16 2.33 -15.05
CA ALA A 320 21.08 3.75 -14.74
C ALA A 320 20.89 3.99 -13.24
N SER A 321 20.08 3.14 -12.59
CA SER A 321 19.80 3.22 -11.16
C SER A 321 21.01 2.80 -10.31
N THR A 322 21.75 1.75 -10.72
CA THR A 322 22.98 1.34 -10.03
C THR A 322 24.07 2.38 -10.17
N VAL A 323 24.31 2.91 -11.37
CA VAL A 323 25.30 3.98 -11.61
C VAL A 323 24.97 5.23 -10.80
N LEU A 324 23.69 5.63 -10.74
CA LEU A 324 23.27 6.79 -9.96
C LEU A 324 23.51 6.58 -8.45
N LEU A 325 23.30 5.36 -7.95
CA LEU A 325 23.60 4.99 -6.56
C LEU A 325 25.11 4.99 -6.28
N GLU A 326 25.92 4.42 -7.17
CA GLU A 326 27.38 4.44 -7.06
C GLU A 326 27.90 5.88 -7.04
N HIS A 327 27.37 6.74 -7.92
CA HIS A 327 27.66 8.16 -7.94
C HIS A 327 27.26 8.85 -6.63
N ALA A 328 26.04 8.63 -6.15
CA ALA A 328 25.58 9.20 -4.89
C ALA A 328 26.48 8.78 -3.71
N TRP A 329 26.88 7.51 -3.63
CA TRP A 329 27.81 7.03 -2.62
C TRP A 329 29.20 7.66 -2.76
N HIS A 330 29.72 7.75 -3.98
CA HIS A 330 31.07 8.27 -4.25
C HIS A 330 31.21 9.72 -3.80
N PHE A 331 30.18 10.55 -4.01
CA PHE A 331 30.22 11.95 -3.60
C PHE A 331 29.91 12.17 -2.12
N ALA A 332 29.07 11.34 -1.50
CA ALA A 332 28.62 11.56 -0.14
C ALA A 332 29.45 10.85 0.94
N HIS A 333 30.02 9.68 0.65
CA HIS A 333 30.63 8.81 1.68
C HIS A 333 32.04 8.30 1.34
N PHE A 334 32.57 8.58 0.15
CA PHE A 334 33.87 8.06 -0.25
C PHE A 334 35.00 8.64 0.61
N ARG A 335 35.80 7.72 1.18
CA ARG A 335 37.00 8.05 1.95
C ARG A 335 38.17 7.28 1.37
N SER A 336 39.29 7.96 1.16
CA SER A 336 40.52 7.35 0.60
C SER A 336 41.02 6.16 1.44
N GLY A 337 40.85 6.20 2.77
CA GLY A 337 41.29 5.14 3.68
C GLY A 337 40.50 3.82 3.61
N SER A 338 39.30 3.81 3.00
CA SER A 338 38.45 2.61 2.84
C SER A 338 37.92 2.45 1.42
N ALA A 339 38.64 3.00 0.43
CA ALA A 339 38.22 3.07 -0.97
C ALA A 339 38.07 1.71 -1.66
N TRP A 340 38.75 0.66 -1.17
CA TRP A 340 38.75 -0.65 -1.84
C TRP A 340 37.40 -1.36 -1.77
N ILE A 341 36.60 -1.17 -0.71
CA ILE A 341 35.32 -1.87 -0.55
C ILE A 341 34.29 -1.37 -1.59
N PRO A 342 34.04 -0.05 -1.74
CA PRO A 342 33.16 0.45 -2.81
C PRO A 342 33.66 0.09 -4.22
N LEU A 343 34.97 0.17 -4.49
CA LEU A 343 35.53 -0.17 -5.80
C LEU A 343 35.28 -1.64 -6.18
N LEU A 344 35.38 -2.55 -5.21
CA LEU A 344 35.08 -3.97 -5.42
C LEU A 344 33.60 -4.17 -5.77
N TRP A 345 32.71 -3.43 -5.12
CA TRP A 345 31.28 -3.42 -5.48
C TRP A 345 31.04 -2.88 -6.89
N TYR A 346 31.67 -1.77 -7.28
CA TYR A 346 31.54 -1.20 -8.63
C TYR A 346 31.98 -2.18 -9.72
N LEU A 347 33.11 -2.86 -9.49
CA LEU A 347 33.57 -3.95 -10.37
C LEU A 347 32.56 -5.11 -10.41
N GLY A 348 31.97 -5.47 -9.28
CA GLY A 348 30.92 -6.49 -9.19
C GLY A 348 29.69 -6.14 -10.03
N PHE A 349 29.19 -4.90 -9.95
CA PHE A 349 28.07 -4.45 -10.78
C PHE A 349 28.43 -4.46 -12.26
N ALA A 350 29.59 -3.92 -12.63
CA ALA A 350 30.07 -3.93 -14.01
C ALA A 350 30.13 -5.35 -14.58
N ALA A 351 30.70 -6.30 -13.82
CA ALA A 351 30.78 -7.70 -14.24
C ALA A 351 29.40 -8.31 -14.50
N ILE A 352 28.41 -8.02 -13.66
CA ILE A 352 27.05 -8.55 -13.82
C ILE A 352 26.39 -8.04 -15.09
N PHE A 353 26.44 -6.73 -15.35
CA PHE A 353 25.84 -6.14 -16.56
C PHE A 353 26.54 -6.61 -17.84
N ILE A 354 27.87 -6.74 -17.81
CA ILE A 354 28.65 -7.27 -18.94
C ILE A 354 28.26 -8.71 -19.22
N VAL A 355 28.23 -9.58 -18.21
CA VAL A 355 28.05 -11.03 -18.38
C VAL A 355 26.59 -11.39 -18.71
N PHE A 356 25.61 -10.63 -18.24
CA PHE A 356 24.18 -10.92 -18.39
C PHE A 356 23.70 -11.21 -19.84
N PRO A 357 23.97 -10.36 -20.86
CA PRO A 357 23.56 -10.64 -22.24
C PRO A 357 24.23 -11.89 -22.81
N PHE A 358 25.46 -12.23 -22.40
CA PHE A 358 26.16 -13.41 -22.88
C PHE A 358 25.57 -14.70 -22.31
N ILE A 359 25.19 -14.72 -21.02
CA ILE A 359 24.52 -15.88 -20.41
C ILE A 359 23.20 -16.20 -21.14
N PHE A 360 22.44 -15.17 -21.55
CA PHE A 360 21.14 -15.32 -22.17
C PHE A 360 21.14 -14.95 -23.67
N TYR A 361 22.27 -15.18 -24.35
CA TYR A 361 22.50 -14.76 -25.74
C TYR A 361 21.38 -15.16 -26.70
N ARG A 362 20.86 -16.38 -26.59
CA ARG A 362 19.79 -16.90 -27.46
C ARG A 362 18.49 -16.10 -27.36
N GLN A 363 18.22 -15.47 -26.22
CA GLN A 363 17.00 -14.68 -25.97
C GLN A 363 17.19 -13.19 -26.31
N PHE A 364 18.40 -12.65 -26.14
CA PHE A 364 18.67 -11.22 -26.28
C PHE A 364 19.47 -10.83 -27.53
N ALA A 365 19.79 -11.77 -28.42
CA ALA A 365 20.53 -11.48 -29.66
C ALA A 365 19.91 -10.37 -30.53
N ARG A 366 18.59 -10.16 -30.46
CA ARG A 366 17.88 -9.11 -31.22
C ARG A 366 17.45 -7.89 -30.37
N LYS A 367 17.86 -7.82 -29.10
CA LYS A 367 17.39 -6.82 -28.14
C LYS A 367 18.49 -5.80 -27.84
N SER A 368 18.50 -4.69 -28.60
CA SER A 368 19.59 -3.70 -28.58
C SER A 368 19.84 -3.08 -27.19
N MET A 369 18.79 -2.78 -26.42
CA MET A 369 18.92 -2.12 -25.12
C MET A 369 19.69 -2.96 -24.08
N VAL A 370 19.64 -4.30 -24.15
CA VAL A 370 20.40 -5.16 -23.23
C VAL A 370 21.90 -5.12 -23.54
N TRP A 371 22.27 -5.03 -24.82
CA TRP A 371 23.66 -4.86 -25.24
C TRP A 371 24.18 -3.45 -24.94
N VAL A 372 23.33 -2.43 -25.08
CA VAL A 372 23.67 -1.06 -24.67
C VAL A 372 23.92 -0.96 -23.17
N SER A 373 23.21 -1.72 -22.33
CA SER A 373 23.51 -1.73 -20.89
C SER A 373 24.77 -2.49 -20.50
N ALA A 374 25.33 -3.29 -21.40
CA ALA A 374 26.50 -4.13 -21.16
C ALA A 374 27.80 -3.55 -21.73
N ALA A 375 27.67 -2.70 -22.76
CA ALA A 375 28.74 -1.88 -23.31
C ALA A 375 28.96 -0.65 -22.44
#